data_AF-A0A2D0K7U4-F1
#
_entry.id   AF-A0A2D0K7U4-F1
#
_cell.length_a   1.000
_cell.length_b   1.000
_cell.length_c   1.000
_cell.angle_alpha   90.00
_cell.angle_beta   90.00
_cell.angle_gamma   90.00
#
_symmetry.space_group_name_H-M   'P 1'
#
loop_
_entity.id
_entity.type
_entity.pdbx_description
1 polymer ?
#
loop_
_entity_poly.entity_id
_entity_poly.type
_entity_poly.pdbx_seq_one_letter_code
_entity_poly.pdbx_strand_id
1 'polypeptide(L)'
;MREWVNNLQLDEISTSIPCAEQPPISSTVPRNGTKTHRNHTPNWDISIPNGTPARLSRTLKSHDWRKDRQLIALRQTGYTPYTERNNPHFVPKPMRITTRSESREALTSLSLALVAYADFYPCRDHLFEVMASIEVIAAAMGVLHIYDNGRKAYDVTLHALSVLEQLGHLIVHRDKDLDTGQNKPMRIWLTPSFFTSKGIPIEEIRRSLVNFQNWAIKSGQLESLDKKYQRHLLRMERLGIDIKNKHALRQLLKKIKRSVVAQDLQEQKNEALRHIKDNIETLDNQTENLEAELDGTRRSVANLRKKDKSDSIYWSMFVEWQKTTTPVAVHYAKNKLKELNPYISEYSEQFYRLLLEQEGIILT
;
A
#
# COMPACT_ATOMS: atom_id res chain seq x y z
N MET A 1 -25.82 38.83 -4.67
CA MET A 1 -25.46 39.30 -3.32
C MET A 1 -26.71 39.61 -2.45
N ARG A 2 -27.77 38.79 -2.49
CA ARG A 2 -28.90 38.83 -1.52
C ARG A 2 -29.82 37.58 -1.53
N GLU A 3 -29.39 36.47 -2.14
CA GLU A 3 -30.14 35.20 -2.16
C GLU A 3 -29.47 34.07 -1.37
N TRP A 4 -28.32 34.34 -0.73
CA TRP A 4 -27.57 33.33 0.02
C TRP A 4 -27.94 33.21 1.50
N VAL A 5 -28.85 34.07 1.99
CA VAL A 5 -29.25 34.07 3.41
C VAL A 5 -30.35 33.03 3.68
N ASN A 6 -31.11 32.58 2.67
CA ASN A 6 -32.28 31.72 2.90
C ASN A 6 -32.06 30.20 2.73
N ASN A 7 -30.87 29.74 2.33
CA ASN A 7 -30.58 28.31 2.15
C ASN A 7 -29.68 27.70 3.26
N LEU A 8 -29.44 28.44 4.34
CA LEU A 8 -28.61 27.98 5.47
C LEU A 8 -29.36 27.89 6.80
N GLN A 9 -30.68 28.09 6.78
CA GLN A 9 -31.56 27.83 7.90
C GLN A 9 -32.25 26.48 7.69
N LEU A 10 -31.48 25.40 7.85
CA LEU A 10 -32.06 24.10 8.19
C LEU A 10 -32.22 24.09 9.71
N ASP A 11 -33.32 24.69 10.14
CA ASP A 11 -33.88 24.50 11.47
C ASP A 11 -34.20 23.01 11.68
N GLU A 12 -33.95 22.57 12.91
CA GLU A 12 -34.54 21.39 13.56
C GLU A 12 -34.60 20.07 12.76
N ILE A 13 -33.52 19.28 12.86
CA ILE A 13 -33.73 17.82 12.96
C ILE A 13 -33.97 17.51 14.44
N SER A 14 -35.13 17.99 14.90
CA SER A 14 -36.07 17.18 15.67
C SER A 14 -36.26 15.84 14.93
N THR A 15 -36.61 14.79 15.65
CA THR A 15 -37.06 13.47 15.15
C THR A 15 -38.34 13.52 14.30
N SER A 16 -38.45 14.49 13.41
CA SER A 16 -39.52 14.68 12.44
C SER A 16 -38.89 15.01 11.10
N ILE A 17 -38.81 13.99 10.24
CA ILE A 17 -38.57 14.15 8.81
C ILE A 17 -39.57 15.19 8.28
N PRO A 18 -39.15 16.25 7.56
CA PRO A 18 -40.08 17.12 6.88
C PRO A 18 -40.85 16.25 5.89
N CYS A 19 -42.17 16.19 6.07
CA CYS A 19 -43.10 15.55 5.16
C CYS A 19 -43.15 16.37 3.87
N ALA A 20 -42.05 16.35 3.10
CA ALA A 20 -42.10 16.64 1.69
C ALA A 20 -42.99 15.55 1.10
N GLU A 21 -44.09 15.94 0.46
CA GLU A 21 -44.92 15.05 -0.35
C GLU A 21 -44.02 14.36 -1.39
N GLN A 22 -43.45 13.23 -1.00
CA GLN A 22 -43.03 12.23 -1.95
C GLN A 22 -44.33 11.62 -2.48
N PRO A 23 -44.50 11.49 -3.81
CA PRO A 23 -45.68 10.81 -4.32
C PRO A 23 -45.73 9.43 -3.66
N PRO A 24 -46.88 9.00 -3.12
CA PRO A 24 -47.00 7.70 -2.49
C PRO A 24 -46.70 6.66 -3.56
N ILE A 25 -45.53 6.02 -3.49
CA ILE A 25 -45.24 4.86 -4.32
C ILE A 25 -46.02 3.72 -3.68
N SER A 26 -47.29 3.60 -4.09
CA SER A 26 -48.17 2.52 -3.67
C SER A 26 -47.49 1.19 -3.98
N SER A 27 -47.30 0.36 -2.96
CA SER A 27 -46.84 -1.03 -3.05
C SER A 27 -47.94 -1.93 -3.63
N THR A 28 -48.51 -1.57 -4.78
CA THR A 28 -49.39 -2.45 -5.55
C THR A 28 -48.57 -3.03 -6.68
N VAL A 29 -47.87 -4.14 -6.42
CA VAL A 29 -47.39 -5.00 -7.51
C VAL A 29 -48.64 -5.54 -8.21
N PRO A 30 -48.97 -5.10 -9.44
CA PRO A 30 -50.13 -5.64 -10.13
C PRO A 30 -49.84 -7.10 -10.40
N ARG A 31 -50.71 -8.01 -9.94
CA ARG A 31 -50.57 -9.46 -10.15
C ARG A 31 -50.48 -9.87 -11.63
N ASN A 32 -50.71 -8.93 -12.56
CA ASN A 32 -50.62 -9.10 -14.02
C ASN A 32 -49.67 -8.08 -14.70
N GLY A 33 -48.54 -7.71 -14.08
CA GLY A 33 -47.58 -6.75 -14.65
C GLY A 33 -46.51 -7.40 -15.53
N THR A 34 -46.21 -6.79 -16.69
CA THR A 34 -45.00 -7.10 -17.47
C THR A 34 -43.75 -6.99 -16.59
N LYS A 35 -42.73 -7.81 -16.88
CA LYS A 35 -41.50 -7.92 -16.09
C LYS A 35 -40.89 -6.54 -15.82
N THR A 36 -41.02 -6.05 -14.58
CA THR A 36 -40.37 -4.81 -14.15
C THR A 36 -38.86 -5.01 -14.18
N HIS A 37 -38.17 -4.37 -15.11
CA HIS A 37 -36.74 -4.55 -15.30
C HIS A 37 -35.88 -3.76 -14.31
N ARG A 38 -36.46 -2.75 -13.62
CA ARG A 38 -35.77 -1.87 -12.65
C ARG A 38 -36.74 -1.36 -11.59
N ASN A 39 -36.35 -1.47 -10.32
CA ASN A 39 -37.13 -0.93 -9.19
C ASN A 39 -36.71 0.50 -8.81
N HIS A 40 -35.48 0.89 -9.11
CA HIS A 40 -34.95 2.22 -8.79
C HIS A 40 -34.19 2.82 -9.97
N THR A 41 -34.33 4.13 -10.13
CA THR A 41 -33.57 4.94 -11.09
C THR A 41 -32.74 5.96 -10.31
N PRO A 42 -31.41 5.90 -10.38
CA PRO A 42 -30.55 6.81 -9.62
C PRO A 42 -30.78 8.26 -10.05
N ASN A 43 -30.92 9.17 -9.08
CA ASN A 43 -31.05 10.60 -9.33
C ASN A 43 -29.66 11.24 -9.61
N TRP A 44 -29.60 12.07 -10.64
CA TRP A 44 -28.38 12.78 -11.09
C TRP A 44 -28.40 14.28 -10.76
N ASP A 45 -29.54 14.79 -10.30
CA ASP A 45 -29.78 16.18 -9.93
C ASP A 45 -29.68 16.37 -8.41
N ILE A 46 -28.57 15.88 -7.86
CA ILE A 46 -28.23 16.07 -6.46
C ILE A 46 -27.80 17.53 -6.26
N SER A 47 -28.36 18.19 -5.25
CA SER A 47 -27.94 19.53 -4.86
C SER A 47 -26.48 19.50 -4.39
N ILE A 48 -25.59 20.12 -5.16
CA ILE A 48 -24.15 20.14 -4.89
C ILE A 48 -23.75 21.56 -4.50
N PRO A 49 -22.99 21.74 -3.40
CA PRO A 49 -22.49 23.06 -3.02
C PRO A 49 -21.61 23.69 -4.11
N ASN A 50 -21.73 25.00 -4.26
CA ASN A 50 -20.91 25.79 -5.18
C ASN A 50 -19.41 25.72 -4.82
N GLY A 51 -18.55 26.07 -5.78
CA GLY A 51 -17.10 26.07 -5.62
C GLY A 51 -16.46 24.73 -5.98
N THR A 52 -15.52 24.26 -5.14
CA THR A 52 -14.76 23.03 -5.39
C THR A 52 -15.65 21.79 -5.60
N PRO A 53 -16.68 21.51 -4.77
CA PRO A 53 -17.56 20.36 -4.98
C PRO A 53 -18.29 20.41 -6.33
N ALA A 54 -18.83 21.57 -6.72
CA ALA A 54 -19.46 21.76 -8.02
C ALA A 54 -18.49 21.50 -9.19
N ARG A 55 -17.24 21.96 -9.11
CA ARG A 55 -16.24 21.68 -10.15
C ARG A 55 -15.95 20.18 -10.28
N LEU A 56 -15.76 19.49 -9.15
CA LEU A 56 -15.51 18.05 -9.10
C LEU A 56 -16.72 17.24 -9.58
N SER A 57 -17.93 17.69 -9.29
CA SER A 57 -19.14 17.01 -9.76
C SER A 57 -19.26 17.00 -11.30
N ARG A 58 -18.77 18.04 -11.98
CA ARG A 58 -18.82 18.12 -13.45
C ARG A 58 -17.93 17.05 -14.10
N THR A 59 -16.72 16.85 -13.57
CA THR A 59 -15.82 15.79 -14.05
C THR A 59 -16.34 14.39 -13.72
N LEU A 60 -17.04 14.25 -12.58
CA LEU A 60 -17.71 13.00 -12.23
C LEU A 60 -18.90 12.68 -13.15
N LYS A 61 -19.70 13.68 -13.54
CA LYS A 61 -20.82 13.49 -14.48
C LYS A 61 -20.34 13.05 -15.86
N SER A 62 -19.18 13.51 -16.32
CA SER A 62 -18.61 13.11 -17.62
C SER A 62 -17.81 11.81 -17.58
N HIS A 63 -17.59 11.20 -16.42
CA HIS A 63 -16.78 10.00 -16.30
C HIS A 63 -17.45 8.76 -16.89
N ASP A 64 -16.75 8.08 -17.80
CA ASP A 64 -17.21 6.82 -18.39
C ASP A 64 -16.66 5.60 -17.64
N TRP A 65 -17.48 5.03 -16.76
CA TRP A 65 -17.20 3.79 -16.04
C TRP A 65 -16.93 2.58 -16.93
N ARG A 66 -17.28 2.60 -18.22
CA ARG A 66 -16.97 1.49 -19.13
C ARG A 66 -15.48 1.43 -19.48
N LYS A 67 -14.79 2.57 -19.41
CA LYS A 67 -13.39 2.72 -19.78
C LYS A 67 -12.46 2.77 -18.57
N ASP A 68 -13.02 2.72 -17.35
CA ASP A 68 -12.24 2.72 -16.12
C ASP A 68 -11.44 1.42 -15.99
N ARG A 69 -10.11 1.52 -16.14
CA ARG A 69 -9.18 0.38 -16.10
C ARG A 69 -9.20 -0.33 -14.77
N GLN A 70 -9.36 0.40 -13.66
CA GLN A 70 -9.36 -0.19 -12.32
C GLN A 70 -10.64 -1.01 -12.11
N LEU A 71 -11.78 -0.48 -12.56
CA LEU A 71 -13.04 -1.23 -12.52
C LEU A 71 -13.00 -2.46 -13.43
N ILE A 72 -12.42 -2.35 -14.63
CA ILE A 72 -12.24 -3.50 -15.53
C ILE A 72 -11.41 -4.60 -14.85
N ALA A 73 -10.27 -4.24 -14.25
CA ALA A 73 -9.40 -5.19 -13.55
C ALA A 73 -10.11 -5.85 -12.35
N LEU A 74 -10.85 -5.07 -11.57
CA LEU A 74 -11.66 -5.58 -10.45
C LEU A 74 -12.76 -6.54 -10.94
N ARG A 75 -13.35 -6.30 -12.12
CA ARG A 75 -14.38 -7.16 -12.68
C ARG A 75 -13.82 -8.45 -13.29
N GLN A 76 -12.60 -8.41 -13.83
CA GLN A 76 -11.89 -9.59 -14.31
C GLN A 76 -11.58 -10.56 -13.18
N THR A 77 -11.17 -10.05 -12.02
CA THR A 77 -10.96 -10.85 -10.80
C THR A 77 -12.28 -11.26 -10.16
N GLY A 78 -13.24 -10.34 -10.11
CA GLY A 78 -14.56 -10.54 -9.50
C GLY A 78 -14.69 -9.80 -8.18
N TYR A 79 -15.93 -9.46 -7.81
CA TYR A 79 -16.19 -8.74 -6.56
C TYR A 79 -16.16 -9.68 -5.37
N THR A 80 -15.56 -9.22 -4.28
CA THR A 80 -15.62 -9.91 -2.98
C THR A 80 -16.78 -9.34 -2.17
N PRO A 81 -17.82 -10.14 -1.84
CA PRO A 81 -18.89 -9.73 -0.95
C PRO A 81 -18.33 -9.28 0.40
N TYR A 82 -18.97 -8.30 1.04
CA TYR A 82 -18.47 -7.74 2.29
C TYR A 82 -18.26 -8.80 3.39
N THR A 83 -19.19 -9.76 3.50
CA THR A 83 -19.14 -10.86 4.47
C THR A 83 -17.93 -11.78 4.29
N GLU A 84 -17.44 -11.92 3.06
CA GLU A 84 -16.35 -12.84 2.71
C GLU A 84 -14.98 -12.16 2.64
N ARG A 85 -14.88 -10.85 2.88
CA ARG A 85 -13.61 -10.12 2.74
C ARG A 85 -12.52 -10.57 3.70
N ASN A 86 -12.91 -11.10 4.85
CA ASN A 86 -11.98 -11.62 5.84
C ASN A 86 -11.69 -13.12 5.64
N ASN A 87 -12.37 -13.79 4.70
CA ASN A 87 -12.23 -15.22 4.43
C ASN A 87 -11.08 -15.47 3.46
N PRO A 88 -9.95 -16.08 3.88
CA PRO A 88 -8.80 -16.31 3.00
C PRO A 88 -9.08 -17.32 1.88
N HIS A 89 -10.10 -18.17 2.03
CA HIS A 89 -10.41 -19.24 1.09
C HIS A 89 -11.46 -18.82 0.04
N PHE A 90 -12.05 -17.63 0.17
CA PHE A 90 -13.04 -17.15 -0.78
C PHE A 90 -12.35 -16.73 -2.08
N VAL A 91 -12.71 -17.38 -3.19
CA VAL A 91 -12.23 -17.02 -4.53
C VAL A 91 -13.35 -16.28 -5.26
N PRO A 92 -13.18 -14.98 -5.60
CA PRO A 92 -14.20 -14.23 -6.31
C PRO A 92 -14.41 -14.79 -7.72
N LYS A 93 -15.66 -14.69 -8.21
CA LYS A 93 -16.01 -15.14 -9.56
C LYS A 93 -15.83 -14.00 -10.56
N PRO A 94 -15.05 -14.21 -11.64
CA PRO A 94 -14.94 -13.26 -12.73
C PRO A 94 -16.31 -12.84 -13.28
N MET A 95 -16.45 -11.54 -13.57
CA MET A 95 -17.66 -10.94 -14.09
C MET A 95 -17.47 -10.48 -15.53
N ARG A 96 -18.59 -10.19 -16.21
CA ARG A 96 -18.55 -9.51 -17.51
C ARG A 96 -17.73 -8.22 -17.39
N ILE A 97 -16.73 -8.05 -18.26
CA ILE A 97 -15.81 -6.90 -18.26
C ILE A 97 -16.58 -5.57 -18.32
N THR A 98 -17.57 -5.47 -19.22
CA THR A 98 -18.38 -4.27 -19.35
C THR A 98 -19.43 -4.16 -18.24
N THR A 99 -19.36 -3.06 -17.49
CA THR A 99 -20.30 -2.76 -16.41
C THR A 99 -21.70 -2.45 -16.95
N ARG A 100 -22.72 -3.11 -16.37
CA ARG A 100 -24.13 -2.88 -16.72
C ARG A 100 -24.53 -1.42 -16.47
N SER A 101 -25.52 -0.93 -17.22
CA SER A 101 -26.02 0.44 -17.10
C SER A 101 -26.43 0.81 -15.69
N GLU A 102 -27.18 -0.07 -15.02
CA GLU A 102 -27.65 0.15 -13.65
C GLU A 102 -26.50 0.39 -12.66
N SER A 103 -25.47 -0.46 -12.69
CA SER A 103 -24.32 -0.31 -11.82
C SER A 103 -23.52 0.96 -12.15
N ARG A 104 -23.42 1.36 -13.44
CA ARG A 104 -22.77 2.62 -13.83
C ARG A 104 -23.54 3.83 -13.31
N GLU A 105 -24.86 3.85 -13.49
CA GLU A 105 -25.73 4.92 -13.00
C GLU A 105 -25.63 5.03 -11.46
N ALA A 106 -25.66 3.90 -10.75
CA ALA A 106 -25.50 3.86 -9.30
C ALA A 106 -24.13 4.38 -8.83
N LEU A 107 -23.04 3.99 -9.52
CA LEU A 107 -21.69 4.49 -9.22
C LEU A 107 -21.56 6.00 -9.46
N THR A 108 -22.15 6.52 -10.54
CA THR A 108 -22.19 7.96 -10.81
C THR A 108 -22.98 8.69 -9.72
N SER A 109 -24.21 8.29 -9.42
CA SER A 109 -25.03 8.93 -8.39
C SER A 109 -24.39 8.88 -7.01
N LEU A 110 -23.80 7.75 -6.63
CA LEU A 110 -23.06 7.64 -5.37
C LEU A 110 -21.88 8.61 -5.33
N SER A 111 -21.08 8.65 -6.41
CA SER A 111 -19.92 9.55 -6.50
C SER A 111 -20.33 11.02 -6.35
N LEU A 112 -21.45 11.42 -6.97
CA LEU A 112 -22.00 12.77 -6.84
C LEU A 112 -22.50 13.06 -5.42
N ALA A 113 -23.24 12.12 -4.81
CA ALA A 113 -23.74 12.25 -3.45
C ALA A 113 -22.59 12.38 -2.45
N LEU A 114 -21.55 11.56 -2.57
CA LEU A 114 -20.39 11.61 -1.68
C LEU A 114 -19.67 12.96 -1.78
N VAL A 115 -19.46 13.49 -2.99
CA VAL A 115 -18.84 14.81 -3.18
C VAL A 115 -19.73 15.94 -2.65
N ALA A 116 -21.05 15.85 -2.78
CA ALA A 116 -21.97 16.87 -2.25
C ALA A 116 -21.89 17.00 -0.72
N TYR A 117 -21.71 15.88 -0.03
CA TYR A 117 -21.67 15.81 1.44
C TYR A 117 -20.26 15.74 2.04
N ALA A 118 -19.21 15.75 1.22
CA ALA A 118 -17.82 15.72 1.69
C ALA A 118 -17.34 17.09 2.20
N ASP A 119 -16.52 17.08 3.24
CA ASP A 119 -15.80 18.26 3.71
C ASP A 119 -14.49 18.43 2.94
N PHE A 120 -14.32 19.62 2.36
CA PHE A 120 -13.13 20.02 1.59
C PHE A 120 -12.22 20.96 2.37
N TYR A 121 -12.47 21.18 3.66
CA TYR A 121 -11.65 22.08 4.47
C TYR A 121 -10.30 21.44 4.84
N PRO A 122 -9.14 22.01 4.41
CA PRO A 122 -7.83 21.36 4.54
C PRO A 122 -7.30 21.29 5.97
N CYS A 123 -7.78 22.17 6.87
CA CYS A 123 -7.30 22.22 8.25
C CYS A 123 -7.91 21.11 9.14
N ARG A 124 -8.93 20.37 8.67
CA ARG A 124 -9.49 19.22 9.39
C ARG A 124 -8.45 18.13 9.62
N ASP A 125 -8.59 17.35 10.68
CA ASP A 125 -7.68 16.23 10.98
C ASP A 125 -7.61 15.20 9.85
N HIS A 126 -8.75 14.94 9.21
CA HIS A 126 -8.91 13.97 8.15
C HIS A 126 -9.53 14.68 6.93
N LEU A 127 -8.97 14.46 5.73
CA LEU A 127 -9.49 15.07 4.50
C LEU A 127 -10.68 14.28 3.94
N PHE A 128 -11.57 14.99 3.24
CA PHE A 128 -12.68 14.45 2.46
C PHE A 128 -13.61 13.52 3.24
N GLU A 129 -13.85 13.85 4.51
CA GLU A 129 -14.84 13.14 5.31
C GLU A 129 -16.26 13.47 4.82
N VAL A 130 -17.09 12.45 4.63
CA VAL A 130 -18.48 12.61 4.26
C VAL A 130 -19.31 12.81 5.53
N MET A 131 -19.93 13.99 5.65
CA MET A 131 -20.64 14.43 6.86
C MET A 131 -22.13 14.03 6.86
N ALA A 132 -22.47 12.94 6.16
CA ALA A 132 -23.82 12.45 6.00
C ALA A 132 -23.88 10.95 6.29
N SER A 133 -24.98 10.51 6.91
CA SER A 133 -25.25 9.08 7.08
C SER A 133 -25.54 8.41 5.73
N ILE A 134 -25.31 7.10 5.64
CA ILE A 134 -25.58 6.33 4.41
C ILE A 134 -27.04 6.41 3.94
N GLU A 135 -28.00 6.58 4.86
CA GLU A 135 -29.42 6.73 4.53
C GLU A 135 -29.70 8.04 3.79
N VAL A 136 -29.10 9.13 4.26
CA VAL A 136 -29.17 10.45 3.59
C VAL A 136 -28.51 10.38 2.21
N ILE A 137 -27.40 9.65 2.10
CA ILE A 137 -26.73 9.43 0.80
C ILE A 137 -27.64 8.61 -0.13
N ALA A 138 -28.26 7.54 0.35
CA ALA A 138 -29.18 6.71 -0.43
C ALA A 138 -30.44 7.48 -0.85
N ALA A 139 -30.96 8.35 0.01
CA ALA A 139 -32.07 9.25 -0.30
C ALA A 139 -31.67 10.25 -1.39
N ALA A 140 -30.49 10.87 -1.29
CA ALA A 140 -29.97 11.78 -2.31
C ALA A 140 -29.76 11.09 -3.66
N MET A 141 -29.36 9.82 -3.65
CA MET A 141 -29.27 8.98 -4.85
C MET A 141 -30.63 8.56 -5.42
N GLY A 142 -31.74 8.74 -4.69
CA GLY A 142 -33.08 8.29 -5.12
C GLY A 142 -33.28 6.78 -5.05
N VAL A 143 -32.49 6.06 -4.25
CA VAL A 143 -32.52 4.59 -4.14
C VAL A 143 -32.82 4.09 -2.73
N LEU A 144 -33.25 5.00 -1.84
CA LEU A 144 -33.74 4.64 -0.51
C LEU A 144 -35.19 4.13 -0.63
N HIS A 145 -35.41 2.88 -0.23
CA HIS A 145 -36.74 2.31 -0.11
C HIS A 145 -37.15 2.25 1.35
N ILE A 146 -38.34 2.73 1.68
CA ILE A 146 -38.94 2.63 3.02
C ILE A 146 -40.14 1.69 2.89
N TYR A 147 -40.09 0.56 3.59
CA TYR A 147 -41.20 -0.40 3.64
C TYR A 147 -42.32 0.12 4.56
N ASP A 148 -43.51 -0.45 4.41
CA ASP A 148 -44.70 -0.10 5.22
C ASP A 148 -44.47 -0.26 6.73
N ASN A 149 -43.58 -1.19 7.13
CA ASN A 149 -43.17 -1.40 8.52
C ASN A 149 -42.09 -0.43 9.02
N GLY A 150 -41.71 0.58 8.22
CA GLY A 150 -40.66 1.55 8.54
C GLY A 150 -39.22 1.06 8.28
N ARG A 151 -39.03 -0.18 7.84
CA ARG A 151 -37.70 -0.71 7.48
C ARG A 151 -37.14 0.06 6.29
N LYS A 152 -35.87 0.44 6.36
CA LYS A 152 -35.16 1.12 5.27
C LYS A 152 -34.26 0.12 4.52
N ALA A 153 -34.33 0.12 3.19
CA ALA A 153 -33.44 -0.64 2.32
C ALA A 153 -32.74 0.27 1.32
N TYR A 154 -31.47 -0.01 1.07
CA TYR A 154 -30.59 0.80 0.21
C TYR A 154 -29.46 -0.08 -0.36
N ASP A 155 -29.81 -1.27 -0.84
CA ASP A 155 -28.86 -2.29 -1.31
C ASP A 155 -28.03 -1.81 -2.51
N VAL A 156 -28.64 -1.02 -3.41
CA VAL A 156 -27.96 -0.41 -4.55
C VAL A 156 -26.80 0.47 -4.07
N THR A 157 -27.04 1.29 -3.04
CA THR A 157 -26.03 2.14 -2.40
C THR A 157 -24.93 1.31 -1.77
N LEU A 158 -25.28 0.27 -1.00
CA LEU A 158 -24.31 -0.61 -0.33
C LEU A 158 -23.43 -1.36 -1.33
N HIS A 159 -24.01 -1.84 -2.43
CA HIS A 159 -23.27 -2.50 -3.49
C HIS A 159 -22.30 -1.55 -4.18
N ALA A 160 -22.76 -0.36 -4.58
CA ALA A 160 -21.91 0.66 -5.20
C ALA A 160 -20.78 1.11 -4.25
N LEU A 161 -21.09 1.28 -2.95
CA LEU A 161 -20.11 1.61 -1.92
C LEU A 161 -19.04 0.52 -1.77
N SER A 162 -19.45 -0.76 -1.76
CA SER A 162 -18.54 -1.89 -1.68
C SER A 162 -17.60 -1.97 -2.88
N VAL A 163 -18.09 -1.63 -4.09
CA VAL A 163 -17.27 -1.58 -5.30
C VAL A 163 -16.22 -0.46 -5.20
N LEU A 164 -16.63 0.77 -4.84
CA LEU A 164 -15.69 1.89 -4.72
C LEU A 164 -14.64 1.67 -3.61
N GLU A 165 -15.01 0.99 -2.53
CA GLU A 165 -14.07 0.61 -1.48
C GLU A 165 -13.05 -0.43 -1.96
N GLN A 166 -13.47 -1.44 -2.75
CA GLN A 166 -12.55 -2.42 -3.36
C GLN A 166 -11.61 -1.79 -4.39
N LEU A 167 -12.04 -0.71 -5.05
CA LEU A 167 -11.18 0.11 -5.91
C LEU A 167 -10.19 0.98 -5.12
N GLY A 168 -10.30 1.02 -3.78
CA GLY A 168 -9.48 1.90 -2.93
C GLY A 168 -9.83 3.38 -3.08
N HIS A 169 -11.01 3.70 -3.63
CA HIS A 169 -11.50 5.08 -3.79
C HIS A 169 -12.11 5.62 -2.50
N LEU A 170 -12.55 4.73 -1.62
CA LEU A 170 -13.19 5.06 -0.36
C LEU A 170 -12.55 4.30 0.78
N ILE A 171 -12.53 4.94 1.94
CA ILE A 171 -12.28 4.28 3.21
C ILE A 171 -13.58 4.34 3.99
N VAL A 172 -14.08 3.18 4.38
CA VAL A 172 -15.37 3.07 5.06
C VAL A 172 -15.14 2.44 6.42
N HIS A 173 -15.39 3.23 7.45
CA HIS A 173 -15.46 2.75 8.81
C HIS A 173 -16.87 2.24 9.10
N ARG A 174 -16.97 0.93 9.32
CA ARG A 174 -18.21 0.27 9.69
C ARG A 174 -18.23 -0.03 11.17
N ASP A 175 -19.39 0.11 11.77
CA ASP A 175 -19.64 -0.30 13.15
C ASP A 175 -21.02 -0.94 13.27
N LYS A 176 -21.23 -1.68 14.36
CA LYS A 176 -22.53 -2.29 14.65
C LYS A 176 -23.52 -1.18 15.01
N ASP A 177 -24.62 -1.15 14.26
CA ASP A 177 -25.75 -0.32 14.57
C ASP A 177 -26.46 -0.87 15.82
N LEU A 178 -26.73 -0.02 16.81
CA LEU A 178 -27.33 -0.44 18.08
C LEU A 178 -28.76 -0.94 17.89
N ASP A 179 -29.50 -0.32 16.96
CA ASP A 179 -30.91 -0.62 16.72
C ASP A 179 -31.11 -1.91 15.92
N THR A 180 -30.30 -2.12 14.88
CA THR A 180 -30.46 -3.24 13.94
C THR A 180 -29.47 -4.39 14.17
N GLY A 181 -28.42 -4.18 14.96
CA GLY A 181 -27.31 -5.11 15.13
C GLY A 181 -26.46 -5.32 13.86
N GLN A 182 -26.79 -4.64 12.76
CA GLN A 182 -26.12 -4.79 11.47
C GLN A 182 -24.86 -3.95 11.41
N ASN A 183 -23.85 -4.44 10.69
CA ASN A 183 -22.61 -3.70 10.50
C ASN A 183 -22.77 -2.66 9.37
N LYS A 184 -22.98 -1.40 9.76
CA LYS A 184 -23.38 -0.32 8.85
C LYS A 184 -22.19 0.59 8.55
N PRO A 185 -22.08 1.16 7.33
CA PRO A 185 -21.11 2.22 7.03
C PRO A 185 -21.45 3.49 7.81
N MET A 186 -20.65 3.74 8.84
CA MET A 186 -20.86 4.83 9.79
C MET A 186 -20.12 6.10 9.40
N ARG A 187 -18.84 5.97 9.04
CA ARG A 187 -18.00 7.09 8.57
C ARG A 187 -17.32 6.72 7.26
N ILE A 188 -17.30 7.66 6.33
CA ILE A 188 -16.78 7.45 4.97
C ILE A 188 -15.81 8.60 4.67
N TRP A 189 -14.65 8.27 4.11
CA TRP A 189 -13.69 9.24 3.57
C TRP A 189 -13.42 8.94 2.12
N LEU A 190 -13.34 9.98 1.30
CA LEU A 190 -12.84 9.87 -0.07
C LEU A 190 -11.31 9.84 -0.04
N THR A 191 -10.72 8.98 -0.87
CA THR A 191 -9.27 8.96 -1.06
C THR A 191 -8.85 9.87 -2.22
N PRO A 192 -7.57 10.27 -2.30
CA PRO A 192 -7.06 11.01 -3.46
C PRO A 192 -7.18 10.20 -4.76
N SER A 193 -7.08 8.87 -4.67
CA SER A 193 -7.20 7.97 -5.83
C SER A 193 -8.60 7.99 -6.45
N PHE A 194 -9.65 8.28 -5.66
CA PHE A 194 -10.98 8.54 -6.19
C PHE A 194 -10.94 9.64 -7.26
N PHE A 195 -10.31 10.77 -6.96
CA PHE A 195 -10.25 11.90 -7.88
C PHE A 195 -9.26 11.66 -9.05
N THR A 196 -8.09 11.06 -8.77
CA THR A 196 -7.11 10.79 -9.83
C THR A 196 -7.61 9.76 -10.86
N SER A 197 -8.40 8.77 -10.42
CA SER A 197 -9.05 7.82 -11.34
C SER A 197 -10.03 8.48 -12.31
N LYS A 198 -10.51 9.68 -11.97
CA LYS A 198 -11.48 10.48 -12.75
C LYS A 198 -10.79 11.57 -13.57
N GLY A 199 -9.46 11.52 -13.68
CA GLY A 199 -8.65 12.42 -14.48
C GLY A 199 -8.24 13.71 -13.78
N ILE A 200 -8.41 13.80 -12.46
CA ILE A 200 -8.05 15.00 -11.69
C ILE A 200 -6.68 14.81 -11.04
N PRO A 201 -5.63 15.51 -11.48
CA PRO A 201 -4.30 15.34 -10.92
C PRO A 201 -4.22 15.85 -9.47
N ILE A 202 -3.25 15.34 -8.70
CA ILE A 202 -3.11 15.65 -7.26
C ILE A 202 -2.87 17.15 -7.03
N GLU A 203 -2.11 17.78 -7.92
CA GLU A 203 -1.82 19.22 -7.92
C GLU A 203 -3.10 20.05 -8.07
N GLU A 204 -4.05 19.56 -8.86
CA GLU A 204 -5.34 20.22 -9.03
C GLU A 204 -6.23 20.05 -7.80
N ILE A 205 -6.23 18.87 -7.17
CA ILE A 205 -6.93 18.61 -5.90
C ILE A 205 -6.44 19.58 -4.83
N ARG A 206 -5.12 19.74 -4.69
CA ARG A 206 -4.48 20.67 -3.74
C ARG A 206 -4.88 22.11 -4.00
N ARG A 207 -4.81 22.57 -5.26
CA ARG A 207 -5.30 23.90 -5.66
C ARG A 207 -6.77 24.10 -5.30
N SER A 208 -7.59 23.07 -5.50
CA SER A 208 -9.00 23.06 -5.11
C SER A 208 -9.23 23.19 -3.61
N LEU A 209 -8.41 22.58 -2.77
CA LEU A 209 -8.48 22.72 -1.31
C LEU A 209 -8.11 24.15 -0.86
N VAL A 210 -7.03 24.71 -1.41
CA VAL A 210 -6.61 26.10 -1.13
C VAL A 210 -7.68 27.10 -1.58
N ASN A 211 -8.24 26.91 -2.78
CA ASN A 211 -9.32 27.76 -3.28
C ASN A 211 -10.58 27.67 -2.41
N PHE A 212 -10.91 26.47 -1.92
CA PHE A 212 -12.04 26.26 -1.01
C PHE A 212 -11.82 26.99 0.32
N GLN A 213 -10.62 26.89 0.90
CA GLN A 213 -10.27 27.62 2.13
C GLN A 213 -10.34 29.14 1.91
N ASN A 214 -9.75 29.65 0.84
CA ASN A 214 -9.78 31.08 0.51
C ASN A 214 -11.21 31.59 0.29
N TRP A 215 -12.06 30.79 -0.37
CA TRP A 215 -13.48 31.10 -0.50
C TRP A 215 -14.17 31.12 0.86
N ALA A 216 -13.94 30.14 1.73
CA ALA A 216 -14.57 30.09 3.05
C ALA A 216 -14.20 31.30 3.92
N ILE A 217 -12.94 31.76 3.84
CA ILE A 217 -12.47 32.98 4.51
C ILE A 217 -13.14 34.22 3.91
N LYS A 218 -13.07 34.40 2.58
CA LYS A 218 -13.63 35.58 1.90
C LYS A 218 -15.15 35.70 2.04
N SER A 219 -15.85 34.57 2.13
CA SER A 219 -17.31 34.53 2.27
C SER A 219 -17.79 34.57 3.74
N GLY A 220 -16.88 34.55 4.71
CA GLY A 220 -17.22 34.52 6.14
C GLY A 220 -17.90 33.21 6.59
N GLN A 221 -17.79 32.14 5.82
CA GLN A 221 -18.47 30.86 6.09
C GLN A 221 -17.71 29.94 7.06
N LEU A 222 -16.55 30.37 7.57
CA LEU A 222 -15.68 29.54 8.40
C LEU A 222 -16.39 29.03 9.66
N GLU A 223 -17.06 29.91 10.41
CA GLU A 223 -17.81 29.54 11.61
C GLU A 223 -18.96 28.57 11.31
N SER A 224 -19.64 28.75 10.18
CA SER A 224 -20.74 27.88 9.74
C SER A 224 -20.23 26.47 9.43
N LEU A 225 -19.10 26.37 8.71
CA LEU A 225 -18.44 25.09 8.42
C LEU A 225 -17.96 24.40 9.70
N ASP A 226 -17.40 25.15 10.65
CA ASP A 226 -16.97 24.62 11.94
C ASP A 226 -18.15 24.12 12.77
N LYS A 227 -19.23 24.88 12.88
CA LYS A 227 -20.47 24.45 13.54
C LYS A 227 -21.02 23.18 12.90
N LYS A 228 -21.04 23.10 11.57
CA LYS A 228 -21.47 21.90 10.84
C LYS A 228 -20.60 20.68 11.18
N TYR A 229 -19.28 20.87 11.25
CA TYR A 229 -18.33 19.80 11.58
C TYR A 229 -18.44 19.35 13.04
N GLN A 230 -18.58 20.29 13.98
CA GLN A 230 -18.82 19.98 15.38
C GLN A 230 -20.12 19.18 15.57
N ARG A 231 -21.21 19.57 14.91
CA ARG A 231 -22.48 18.81 14.94
C ARG A 231 -22.31 17.38 14.42
N HIS A 232 -21.53 17.22 13.34
CA HIS A 232 -21.18 15.89 12.82
C HIS A 232 -20.42 15.06 13.84
N LEU A 233 -19.39 15.62 14.49
CA LEU A 233 -18.64 14.92 15.53
C LEU A 233 -19.52 14.55 16.73
N LEU A 234 -20.36 15.47 17.22
CA LEU A 234 -21.32 15.20 18.30
C LEU A 234 -22.30 14.09 17.93
N ARG A 235 -22.75 14.03 16.68
CA ARG A 235 -23.60 12.93 16.19
C ARG A 235 -22.85 11.60 16.22
N MET A 236 -21.59 11.57 15.80
CA MET A 236 -20.78 10.35 15.84
C MET A 236 -20.53 9.89 17.28
N GLU A 237 -20.27 10.83 18.19
CA GLU A 237 -20.07 10.55 19.61
C GLU A 237 -21.34 10.01 20.29
N ARG A 238 -22.51 10.60 19.99
CA ARG A 238 -23.82 10.09 20.47
C ARG A 238 -24.10 8.66 20.04
N LEU A 239 -23.65 8.29 18.84
CA LEU A 239 -23.76 6.94 18.31
C LEU A 239 -22.67 5.99 18.86
N GLY A 240 -21.76 6.47 19.72
CA GLY A 240 -20.65 5.70 20.26
C GLY A 240 -19.55 5.38 19.24
N ILE A 241 -19.55 6.06 18.09
CA ILE A 241 -18.64 5.78 16.97
C ILE A 241 -17.38 6.63 17.15
N ASP A 242 -16.37 6.07 17.82
CA ASP A 242 -15.08 6.74 17.99
C ASP A 242 -13.96 6.14 17.12
N ILE A 243 -13.14 7.03 16.56
CA ILE A 243 -11.93 6.71 15.82
C ILE A 243 -10.70 6.73 16.74
N LYS A 244 -10.76 7.38 17.92
CA LYS A 244 -9.59 7.54 18.81
C LYS A 244 -8.86 6.21 19.07
N ASN A 245 -9.62 5.14 19.29
CA ASN A 245 -9.11 3.79 19.57
C ASN A 245 -8.63 3.02 18.33
N LYS A 246 -8.91 3.50 17.11
CA LYS A 246 -8.55 2.84 15.84
C LYS A 246 -7.26 3.44 15.28
N HIS A 247 -6.13 3.09 15.90
CA HIS A 247 -4.81 3.64 15.55
C HIS A 247 -4.45 3.46 14.07
N ALA A 248 -4.65 2.26 13.51
CA ALA A 248 -4.34 1.97 12.10
C ALA A 248 -5.10 2.87 11.12
N LEU A 249 -6.42 3.04 11.34
CA LEU A 249 -7.27 3.92 10.53
C LEU A 249 -6.80 5.37 10.62
N ARG A 250 -6.52 5.86 11.83
CA ARG A 250 -6.01 7.23 12.05
C ARG A 250 -4.71 7.49 11.29
N GLN A 251 -3.75 6.55 11.37
CA GLN A 251 -2.48 6.70 10.68
C GLN A 251 -2.64 6.67 9.16
N LEU A 252 -3.53 5.82 8.65
CA LEU A 252 -3.85 5.77 7.23
C LEU A 252 -4.46 7.08 6.73
N LEU A 253 -5.43 7.65 7.46
CA LEU A 253 -6.03 8.95 7.11
C LEU A 253 -5.01 10.11 7.20
N LYS A 254 -4.13 10.11 8.21
CA LYS A 254 -3.02 11.07 8.31
C LYS A 254 -2.05 10.95 7.13
N LYS A 255 -1.72 9.72 6.71
CA LYS A 255 -0.86 9.46 5.54
C LYS A 255 -1.49 10.03 4.27
N ILE A 256 -2.79 9.85 4.10
CA ILE A 256 -3.57 10.42 2.97
C ILE A 256 -3.56 11.95 2.99
N LYS A 257 -3.78 12.56 4.16
CA LYS A 257 -3.69 14.03 4.29
C LYS A 257 -2.30 14.53 3.89
N ARG A 258 -1.25 13.88 4.40
CA ARG A 258 0.15 14.23 4.07
C ARG A 258 0.45 14.08 2.58
N SER A 259 -0.05 13.04 1.92
CA SER A 259 0.21 12.84 0.48
C SER A 259 -0.42 13.92 -0.41
N VAL A 260 -1.48 14.59 0.05
CA VAL A 260 -2.12 15.68 -0.71
C VAL A 260 -1.54 17.06 -0.34
N VAL A 261 -1.27 17.30 0.95
CA VAL A 261 -0.88 18.63 1.46
C VAL A 261 0.63 18.86 1.42
N ALA A 262 1.45 17.84 1.65
CA ALA A 262 2.89 17.98 1.85
C ALA A 262 3.68 17.18 0.79
N GLN A 263 3.47 17.50 -0.49
CA GLN A 263 4.15 16.87 -1.61
C GLN A 263 5.64 17.21 -1.61
N ASP A 264 6.00 18.46 -1.33
CA ASP A 264 7.40 18.94 -1.21
C ASP A 264 8.18 18.13 -0.15
N LEU A 265 7.53 17.78 0.97
CA LEU A 265 8.13 16.94 2.01
C LEU A 265 8.26 15.47 1.58
N GLN A 266 7.37 14.98 0.70
CA GLN A 266 7.51 13.65 0.09
C GLN A 266 8.64 13.62 -0.94
N GLU A 267 8.79 14.68 -1.72
CA GLU A 267 9.89 14.84 -2.68
C GLU A 267 11.23 14.85 -1.95
N GLN A 268 11.37 15.67 -0.90
CA GLN A 268 12.55 15.67 -0.03
C GLN A 268 12.82 14.30 0.60
N LYS A 269 11.77 13.60 1.06
CA LYS A 269 11.92 12.23 1.58
C LYS A 269 12.41 11.26 0.50
N ASN A 270 11.88 11.34 -0.72
CA ASN A 270 12.26 10.47 -1.82
C ASN A 270 13.69 10.75 -2.29
N GLU A 271 14.11 12.01 -2.32
CA GLU A 271 15.49 12.42 -2.56
C GLU A 271 16.43 11.87 -1.49
N ALA A 272 16.07 12.01 -0.20
CA ALA A 272 16.85 11.43 0.89
C ALA A 272 16.93 9.90 0.78
N LEU A 273 15.85 9.22 0.39
CA LEU A 273 15.85 7.77 0.16
C LEU A 273 16.73 7.37 -1.03
N ARG A 274 16.76 8.16 -2.11
CA ARG A 274 17.68 7.93 -3.24
C ARG A 274 19.12 8.06 -2.79
N HIS A 275 19.45 9.16 -2.11
CA HIS A 275 20.79 9.37 -1.55
C HIS A 275 21.23 8.23 -0.61
N ILE A 276 20.33 7.72 0.24
CA ILE A 276 20.62 6.56 1.09
C ILE A 276 20.88 5.30 0.26
N LYS A 277 20.07 5.04 -0.77
CA LYS A 277 20.26 3.88 -1.65
C LYS A 277 21.58 3.95 -2.42
N ASP A 278 21.87 5.10 -3.00
CA ASP A 278 23.12 5.33 -3.74
C ASP A 278 24.33 5.13 -2.80
N ASN A 279 24.23 5.60 -1.54
CA ASN A 279 25.24 5.35 -0.52
C ASN A 279 25.38 3.87 -0.16
N ILE A 280 24.28 3.11 -0.08
CA ILE A 280 24.34 1.67 0.17
C ILE A 280 25.01 0.96 -1.01
N GLU A 281 24.62 1.29 -2.25
CA GLU A 281 25.23 0.68 -3.45
C GLU A 281 26.72 1.00 -3.56
N THR A 282 27.15 2.22 -3.20
CA THR A 282 28.59 2.56 -3.17
C THR A 282 29.35 1.80 -2.09
N LEU A 283 28.75 1.61 -0.91
CA LEU A 283 29.33 0.79 0.16
C LEU A 283 29.42 -0.68 -0.24
N ASP A 284 28.38 -1.24 -0.86
CA ASP A 284 28.37 -2.63 -1.35
C ASP A 284 29.48 -2.83 -2.39
N ASN A 285 29.61 -1.92 -3.37
CA ASN A 285 30.71 -1.95 -4.35
C ASN A 285 32.09 -1.83 -3.69
N GLN A 286 32.23 -1.01 -2.65
CA GLN A 286 33.48 -0.91 -1.89
C GLN A 286 33.80 -2.21 -1.14
N THR A 287 32.79 -2.88 -0.56
CA THR A 287 32.99 -4.17 0.09
C THR A 287 33.39 -5.26 -0.88
N GLU A 288 32.79 -5.33 -2.07
CA GLU A 288 33.20 -6.28 -3.12
C GLU A 288 34.65 -6.05 -3.57
N ASN A 289 35.06 -4.79 -3.71
CA ASN A 289 36.45 -4.45 -4.03
C ASN A 289 37.43 -4.87 -2.93
N LEU A 290 37.07 -4.65 -1.65
CA LEU A 290 37.88 -5.09 -0.51
C LEU A 290 37.97 -6.60 -0.42
N GLU A 291 36.88 -7.33 -0.68
CA GLU A 291 36.89 -8.79 -0.73
C GLU A 291 37.80 -9.31 -1.85
N ALA A 292 37.74 -8.70 -3.04
CA ALA A 292 38.61 -9.05 -4.15
C ALA A 292 40.10 -8.77 -3.83
N GLU A 293 40.40 -7.68 -3.14
CA GLU A 293 41.75 -7.34 -2.69
C GLU A 293 42.26 -8.32 -1.61
N LEU A 294 41.40 -8.70 -0.66
CA LEU A 294 41.71 -9.67 0.38
C LEU A 294 41.93 -11.07 -0.20
N ASP A 295 41.19 -11.44 -1.23
CA ASP A 295 41.41 -12.66 -1.99
C ASP A 295 42.71 -12.62 -2.79
N GLY A 296 43.02 -11.50 -3.43
CA GLY A 296 44.29 -11.28 -4.13
C GLY A 296 45.50 -11.44 -3.20
N THR A 297 45.44 -10.80 -2.02
CA THR A 297 46.49 -10.92 -0.99
C THR A 297 46.61 -12.35 -0.45
N ARG A 298 45.49 -13.04 -0.17
CA ARG A 298 45.47 -14.46 0.23
C ARG A 298 46.14 -15.36 -0.81
N ARG A 299 45.85 -15.17 -2.10
CA ARG A 299 46.49 -15.91 -3.19
C ARG A 299 47.99 -15.63 -3.27
N SER A 300 48.40 -14.38 -3.12
CA SER A 300 49.82 -14.00 -3.05
C SER A 300 50.54 -14.67 -1.88
N VAL A 301 49.96 -14.65 -0.68
CA VAL A 301 50.52 -15.32 0.50
C VAL A 301 50.59 -16.85 0.30
N ALA A 302 49.58 -17.45 -0.30
CA ALA A 302 49.59 -18.88 -0.61
C ALA A 302 50.67 -19.26 -1.63
N ASN A 303 50.90 -18.40 -2.63
CA ASN A 303 51.95 -18.60 -3.62
C ASN A 303 53.36 -18.44 -3.03
N LEU A 304 53.57 -17.47 -2.14
CA LEU A 304 54.82 -17.35 -1.37
C LEU A 304 55.09 -18.60 -0.54
N ARG A 305 54.08 -19.12 0.18
CA ARG A 305 54.18 -20.37 0.95
C ARG A 305 54.43 -21.62 0.10
N LYS A 306 54.00 -21.63 -1.16
CA LYS A 306 54.32 -22.73 -2.11
C LYS A 306 55.76 -22.65 -2.61
N LYS A 307 56.33 -21.45 -2.71
CA LYS A 307 57.72 -21.25 -3.13
C LYS A 307 58.72 -21.72 -2.07
N ASP A 308 58.39 -21.55 -0.79
CA ASP A 308 59.18 -22.10 0.32
C ASP A 308 59.07 -23.63 0.47
N LYS A 309 58.15 -24.27 -0.27
CA LYS A 309 58.01 -25.74 -0.36
C LYS A 309 58.72 -26.33 -1.58
N SER A 310 59.58 -25.59 -2.29
CA SER A 310 60.42 -26.18 -3.32
C SER A 310 61.61 -26.88 -2.67
N ASP A 311 61.66 -28.20 -2.87
CA ASP A 311 62.82 -29.08 -2.75
C ASP A 311 63.72 -28.86 -1.52
N SER A 312 63.45 -29.67 -0.50
CA SER A 312 64.39 -30.00 0.57
C SER A 312 65.82 -30.07 0.00
N ILE A 313 66.66 -29.09 0.33
CA ILE A 313 68.00 -28.90 -0.25
C ILE A 313 68.84 -30.19 -0.08
N TYR A 314 68.70 -30.87 1.06
CA TYR A 314 69.40 -32.13 1.32
C TYR A 314 68.86 -33.30 0.50
N TRP A 315 67.59 -33.25 0.09
CA TRP A 315 67.00 -34.28 -0.76
C TRP A 315 67.51 -34.16 -2.20
N SER A 316 67.59 -32.95 -2.75
CA SER A 316 68.15 -32.75 -4.09
C SER A 316 69.62 -33.16 -4.15
N MET A 317 70.42 -32.80 -3.13
CA MET A 317 71.83 -33.22 -3.02
C MET A 317 71.99 -34.74 -2.88
N PHE A 318 71.11 -35.41 -2.14
CA PHE A 318 71.09 -36.87 -2.06
C PHE A 318 70.80 -37.50 -3.42
N VAL A 319 69.84 -36.97 -4.19
CA VAL A 319 69.49 -37.52 -5.51
C VAL A 319 70.65 -37.36 -6.49
N GLU A 320 71.42 -36.28 -6.42
CA GLU A 320 72.65 -36.12 -7.21
C GLU A 320 73.73 -37.12 -6.80
N TRP A 321 73.98 -37.30 -5.51
CA TRP A 321 74.93 -38.31 -5.03
C TRP A 321 74.52 -39.75 -5.36
N GLN A 322 73.23 -40.06 -5.31
CA GLN A 322 72.71 -41.38 -5.68
C GLN A 322 73.01 -41.72 -7.14
N LYS A 323 73.06 -40.73 -8.03
CA LYS A 323 73.38 -40.94 -9.46
C LYS A 323 74.86 -41.24 -9.69
N THR A 324 75.76 -40.76 -8.83
CA THR A 324 77.21 -40.96 -8.96
C THR A 324 77.72 -42.21 -8.23
N THR A 325 76.89 -42.81 -7.37
CA THR A 325 77.26 -43.92 -6.48
C THR A 325 76.58 -45.22 -6.88
N THR A 326 77.22 -46.37 -6.63
CA THR A 326 76.62 -47.67 -6.93
C THR A 326 75.41 -47.96 -6.01
N PRO A 327 74.32 -48.59 -6.50
CA PRO A 327 73.12 -48.84 -5.70
C PRO A 327 73.37 -49.62 -4.40
N VAL A 328 74.35 -50.51 -4.41
CA VAL A 328 74.73 -51.32 -3.24
C VAL A 328 75.36 -50.46 -2.15
N ALA A 329 76.24 -49.51 -2.51
CA ALA A 329 76.86 -48.59 -1.57
C ALA A 329 75.84 -47.62 -0.95
N VAL A 330 74.87 -47.14 -1.75
CA VAL A 330 73.76 -46.31 -1.26
C VAL A 330 72.90 -47.06 -0.24
N HIS A 331 72.63 -48.34 -0.48
CA HIS A 331 71.85 -49.16 0.46
C HIS A 331 72.61 -49.40 1.77
N TYR A 332 73.91 -49.67 1.70
CA TYR A 332 74.75 -49.84 2.88
C TYR A 332 74.83 -48.57 3.72
N ALA A 333 75.01 -47.40 3.10
CA ALA A 333 75.05 -46.11 3.78
C ALA A 333 73.72 -45.79 4.50
N LYS A 334 72.57 -46.08 3.87
CA LYS A 334 71.24 -45.93 4.49
C LYS A 334 71.06 -46.83 5.70
N ASN A 335 71.43 -48.11 5.59
CA ASN A 335 71.28 -49.06 6.69
C ASN A 335 72.20 -48.70 7.85
N LYS A 336 73.44 -48.29 7.57
CA LYS A 336 74.40 -47.83 8.59
C LYS A 336 73.88 -46.62 9.37
N LEU A 337 73.28 -45.64 8.68
CA LEU A 337 72.69 -44.47 9.35
C LEU A 337 71.46 -44.85 10.19
N LYS A 338 70.65 -45.79 9.70
CA LYS A 338 69.45 -46.29 10.40
C LYS A 338 69.80 -47.07 11.67
N GLU A 339 70.90 -47.81 11.65
CA GLU A 339 71.45 -48.50 12.83
C GLU A 339 71.96 -47.50 13.88
N LEU A 340 72.60 -46.41 13.45
CA LEU A 340 73.13 -45.37 14.35
C LEU A 340 72.03 -44.46 14.92
N ASN A 341 70.98 -44.18 14.15
CA ASN A 341 69.91 -43.23 14.51
C ASN A 341 68.50 -43.78 14.24
N PRO A 342 68.02 -44.75 15.05
CA PRO A 342 66.72 -45.41 14.82
C PRO A 342 65.49 -44.50 15.05
N TYR A 343 65.67 -43.33 15.68
CA TYR A 343 64.59 -42.39 15.98
C TYR A 343 64.25 -41.41 14.83
N ILE A 344 65.08 -41.37 13.78
CA ILE A 344 64.90 -40.45 12.66
C ILE A 344 64.05 -41.12 11.58
N SER A 345 63.01 -40.43 11.11
CA SER A 345 62.17 -40.94 10.01
C SER A 345 63.00 -41.07 8.74
N GLU A 346 62.95 -42.26 8.15
CA GLU A 346 63.34 -42.50 6.76
C GLU A 346 62.57 -41.47 5.91
N TYR A 347 63.26 -40.77 5.01
CA TYR A 347 62.74 -39.66 4.18
C TYR A 347 62.56 -38.27 4.83
N SER A 348 63.03 -38.04 6.05
CA SER A 348 63.10 -36.67 6.62
C SER A 348 64.30 -35.86 6.09
N GLU A 349 64.23 -34.53 6.12
CA GLU A 349 65.38 -33.66 5.77
C GLU A 349 66.62 -33.94 6.63
N GLN A 350 66.40 -34.19 7.92
CA GLN A 350 67.47 -34.52 8.87
C GLN A 350 68.15 -35.85 8.52
N PHE A 351 67.39 -36.82 8.01
CA PHE A 351 67.93 -38.08 7.52
C PHE A 351 68.89 -37.86 6.34
N TYR A 352 68.48 -37.08 5.34
CA TYR A 352 69.33 -36.82 4.18
C TYR A 352 70.56 -35.98 4.50
N ARG A 353 70.43 -35.00 5.40
CA ARG A 353 71.56 -34.20 5.87
C ARG A 353 72.63 -35.08 6.54
N LEU A 354 72.25 -35.89 7.52
CA LEU A 354 73.19 -36.75 8.25
C LEU A 354 73.81 -37.83 7.35
N LEU A 355 73.03 -38.34 6.39
CA LEU A 355 73.54 -39.29 5.40
C LEU A 355 74.63 -38.65 4.54
N LEU A 356 74.40 -37.43 4.06
CA LEU A 356 75.36 -36.70 3.24
C LEU A 356 76.61 -36.27 4.03
N GLU A 357 76.47 -35.95 5.32
CA GLU A 357 77.59 -35.67 6.24
C GLU A 357 78.43 -36.94 6.49
N GLN A 358 77.79 -38.10 6.71
CA GLN A 358 78.50 -39.37 6.96
C GLN A 358 79.35 -39.82 5.76
N GLU A 359 78.85 -39.62 4.55
CA GLU A 359 79.54 -39.97 3.31
C GLU A 359 80.50 -38.87 2.83
N GLY A 360 80.67 -37.79 3.60
CA GLY A 360 81.64 -36.73 3.35
C GLY A 360 81.30 -35.80 2.18
N ILE A 361 80.03 -35.77 1.76
CA ILE A 361 79.55 -34.96 0.63
C ILE A 361 79.29 -33.52 1.06
N ILE A 362 78.85 -33.35 2.31
CA ILE A 362 78.70 -32.06 2.96
C ILE A 362 79.70 -32.01 4.12
N LEU A 363 80.52 -30.97 4.15
CA LEU A 363 81.37 -30.63 5.29
C LEU A 363 80.55 -29.73 6.21
N THR A 364 80.51 -30.06 7.50
CA THR A 364 79.90 -29.22 8.55
C THR A 364 80.57 -27.87 8.68
#